data_AF-A0A7X6V8L6-F1
#
_entry.id   AF-A0A7X6V8L6-F1
#
_cell.length_a   1.000
_cell.length_b   1.000
_cell.length_c   1.000
_cell.angle_alpha   90.00
_cell.angle_beta   90.00
_cell.angle_gamma   90.00
#
_symmetry.space_group_name_H-M   'P 1'
#
loop_
_entity.id
_entity.type
_entity.pdbx_description
1 polymer ?
#
loop_
_entity_poly.entity_id
_entity_poly.type
_entity_poly.pdbx_seq_one_letter_code
_entity_poly.pdbx_strand_id
1 'polypeptide(L)'
;MAVALIDRRLLAIGMSAGSSIDGLEAGWIEFMTGFRILPKSCEVCGAGAVGDSIPSVFYVSPFSVLQRQPGESAFPWMEVNGERGTVRHLLGVDSSEAPPRSLWFNVALLCLLLRGGLLIHSAGAEISGKGFLFLGESGIGKSTFSGLLEEYLPESVVCDERVSCRPVEGGWIMSGTPWFSSAEISRRRTAPLAGLVFLEQSKENNIRQITSAEALPRMLPLISVDWQNKELSDRGINALDDLLSSVPAFNFSFQKSSSAAEYFAEWVNTSENLLC
;
A
#
# COMPACT_ATOMS: atom_id res chain seq x y z
N MET A 1 -7.75 -13.88 20.42
CA MET A 1 -6.78 -12.91 19.86
C MET A 1 -6.75 -13.11 18.37
N ALA A 2 -7.39 -12.21 17.62
CA ALA A 2 -7.58 -12.36 16.19
C ALA A 2 -6.26 -12.11 15.45
N VAL A 3 -5.70 -13.20 14.91
CA VAL A 3 -4.63 -13.18 13.93
C VAL A 3 -5.21 -12.58 12.66
N ALA A 4 -4.66 -11.46 12.16
CA ALA A 4 -4.91 -11.01 10.81
C ALA A 4 -4.24 -11.99 9.84
N LEU A 5 -4.85 -13.17 9.70
CA LEU A 5 -4.66 -14.05 8.56
C LEU A 5 -4.95 -13.20 7.33
N ILE A 6 -4.06 -13.26 6.34
CA ILE A 6 -4.36 -12.82 4.97
C ILE A 6 -5.75 -13.38 4.64
N ASP A 7 -6.77 -12.50 4.63
CA ASP A 7 -8.15 -12.94 4.48
C ASP A 7 -8.27 -13.55 3.08
N ARG A 8 -8.46 -14.87 3.03
CA ARG A 8 -8.66 -15.62 1.79
C ARG A 8 -9.89 -15.14 1.01
N ARG A 9 -10.71 -14.23 1.57
CA ARG A 9 -11.82 -13.55 0.87
C ARG A 9 -11.39 -12.46 -0.11
N LEU A 10 -10.14 -11.98 -0.09
CA LEU A 10 -9.62 -11.04 -1.11
C LEU A 10 -9.59 -11.64 -2.53
N LEU A 11 -9.88 -12.94 -2.70
CA LEU A 11 -9.98 -13.61 -3.99
C LEU A 11 -11.34 -13.43 -4.69
N ALA A 12 -12.32 -12.75 -4.09
CA ALA A 12 -13.66 -12.62 -4.65
C ALA A 12 -14.15 -11.16 -4.64
N ILE A 13 -13.57 -10.30 -5.48
CA ILE A 13 -14.17 -9.01 -5.84
C ILE A 13 -14.22 -8.88 -7.36
N GLY A 14 -15.45 -9.02 -7.87
CA GLY A 14 -16.04 -8.35 -9.03
C GLY A 14 -15.18 -8.13 -10.28
N MET A 15 -15.43 -8.95 -11.30
CA MET A 15 -15.02 -8.70 -12.68
C MET A 15 -15.82 -7.53 -13.27
N SER A 16 -15.14 -6.55 -13.86
CA SER A 16 -15.68 -5.79 -15.00
C SER A 16 -14.67 -5.87 -16.13
N ALA A 17 -15.10 -6.44 -17.25
CA ALA A 17 -14.29 -6.65 -18.44
C ALA A 17 -13.94 -5.33 -19.14
N GLY A 18 -12.67 -5.16 -19.54
CA GLY A 18 -12.32 -4.15 -20.54
C GLY A 18 -11.01 -3.38 -20.34
N SER A 19 -9.88 -4.07 -20.17
CA SER A 19 -8.53 -3.62 -20.57
C SER A 19 -7.53 -4.68 -20.12
N SER A 20 -6.49 -4.95 -20.91
CA SER A 20 -5.50 -5.99 -20.58
C SER A 20 -4.81 -5.64 -19.26
N ILE A 21 -5.15 -6.41 -18.23
CA ILE A 21 -4.82 -6.27 -16.80
C ILE A 21 -3.30 -6.06 -16.57
N ASP A 22 -2.44 -6.70 -17.38
CA ASP A 22 -0.98 -6.58 -17.31
C ASP A 22 -0.41 -5.17 -17.42
N GLY A 23 -0.96 -4.34 -18.31
CA GLY A 23 -0.44 -2.98 -18.54
C GLY A 23 -0.83 -2.01 -17.41
N LEU A 24 -1.92 -2.30 -16.71
CA LEU A 24 -2.46 -1.41 -15.70
C LEU A 24 -1.74 -1.62 -14.36
N GLU A 25 -1.70 -2.81 -13.79
CA GLU A 25 -1.12 -3.01 -12.45
C GLU A 25 0.40 -2.89 -12.42
N ALA A 26 1.10 -3.33 -13.47
CA ALA A 26 2.54 -3.12 -13.59
C ALA A 26 2.87 -1.62 -13.48
N GLY A 27 2.18 -0.78 -14.27
CA GLY A 27 2.37 0.67 -14.22
C GLY A 27 1.99 1.30 -12.87
N TRP A 28 1.07 0.70 -12.12
CA TRP A 28 0.78 1.12 -10.74
C TRP A 28 1.93 0.79 -9.79
N ILE A 29 2.56 -0.38 -9.93
CA ILE A 29 3.70 -0.78 -9.11
C ILE A 29 4.89 0.14 -9.38
N GLU A 30 5.20 0.41 -10.65
CA GLU A 30 6.26 1.35 -11.00
C GLU A 30 5.98 2.73 -10.40
N PHE A 31 4.75 3.21 -10.53
CA PHE A 31 4.31 4.49 -9.99
C PHE A 31 4.50 4.60 -8.47
N MET A 32 3.97 3.64 -7.68
CA MET A 32 3.99 3.75 -6.23
C MET A 32 5.32 3.37 -5.59
N THR A 33 6.09 2.46 -6.22
CA THR A 33 7.33 1.93 -5.63
C THR A 33 8.60 2.53 -6.22
N GLY A 34 8.56 2.95 -7.48
CA GLY A 34 9.73 3.36 -8.27
C GLY A 34 10.54 2.19 -8.84
N PHE A 35 10.14 0.94 -8.63
CA PHE A 35 10.72 -0.20 -9.34
C PHE A 35 10.37 -0.14 -10.82
N ARG A 36 11.20 -0.76 -11.66
CA ARG A 36 10.88 -0.96 -13.09
C ARG A 36 10.44 -2.39 -13.30
N ILE A 37 9.30 -2.59 -13.93
CA ILE A 37 8.87 -3.92 -14.37
C ILE A 37 9.52 -4.19 -15.72
N LEU A 38 10.43 -5.16 -15.76
CA LEU A 38 11.09 -5.54 -17.00
C LEU A 38 10.17 -6.45 -17.83
N PRO A 39 10.14 -6.25 -19.15
CA PRO A 39 9.40 -7.13 -20.05
C PRO A 39 9.94 -8.56 -19.97
N LYS A 40 9.09 -9.53 -20.36
CA LYS A 40 9.43 -10.95 -20.44
C LYS A 40 10.74 -11.11 -21.24
N SER A 41 11.83 -11.54 -20.59
CA SER A 41 13.04 -11.94 -21.30
C SER A 41 12.85 -13.37 -21.81
N CYS A 42 12.95 -13.56 -23.13
CA CYS A 42 12.80 -14.87 -23.78
C CYS A 42 13.99 -15.83 -23.54
N GLU A 43 15.03 -15.38 -22.84
CA GLU A 43 16.17 -16.22 -22.50
C GLU A 43 15.97 -16.75 -21.08
N VAL A 44 15.76 -18.06 -21.00
CA VAL A 44 16.03 -18.83 -19.79
C VAL A 44 17.46 -18.50 -19.40
N CYS A 45 17.64 -17.64 -18.39
CA CYS A 45 18.97 -17.39 -17.85
C CYS A 45 19.50 -18.73 -17.36
N GLY A 46 20.45 -19.29 -18.11
CA GLY A 46 21.34 -20.32 -17.58
C GLY A 46 21.88 -19.79 -16.25
N ALA A 47 21.91 -20.66 -15.24
CA ALA A 47 22.35 -20.37 -13.88
C ALA A 47 23.70 -19.60 -13.88
N GLY A 48 23.61 -18.27 -13.91
CA GLY A 48 24.72 -17.35 -13.97
C GLY A 48 24.70 -16.54 -12.69
N ALA A 49 25.63 -16.88 -11.80
CA ALA A 49 25.98 -16.22 -10.54
C ALA A 49 25.08 -15.05 -10.11
N VAL A 50 24.17 -15.34 -9.18
CA VAL A 50 23.55 -14.34 -8.29
C VAL A 50 24.70 -13.62 -7.58
N GLY A 51 24.96 -12.36 -7.94
CA GLY A 51 26.03 -11.56 -7.35
C GLY A 51 25.71 -11.17 -5.90
N ASP A 52 26.72 -11.24 -5.04
CA ASP A 52 26.66 -11.13 -3.57
C ASP A 52 26.30 -9.75 -2.97
N SER A 53 25.48 -8.94 -3.63
CA SER A 53 25.09 -7.64 -3.05
C SER A 53 23.63 -7.29 -3.35
N ILE A 54 22.81 -7.54 -2.32
CA ILE A 54 21.35 -7.43 -2.18
C ILE A 54 20.61 -8.67 -2.72
N PRO A 55 20.01 -9.51 -1.85
CA PRO A 55 19.41 -10.78 -2.28
C PRO A 55 18.23 -10.52 -3.20
N SER A 56 18.20 -11.22 -4.33
CA SER A 56 16.97 -11.38 -5.12
C SER A 56 15.89 -11.99 -4.23
N VAL A 57 14.84 -11.23 -3.94
CA VAL A 57 13.72 -11.76 -3.14
C VAL A 57 12.74 -12.43 -4.09
N PHE A 58 12.63 -13.74 -3.95
CA PHE A 58 11.72 -14.56 -4.72
C PHE A 58 10.45 -14.82 -3.91
N TYR A 59 9.29 -14.71 -4.56
CA TYR A 59 8.01 -15.11 -3.95
C TYR A 59 7.88 -16.65 -3.78
N VAL A 60 8.90 -17.39 -4.21
CA VAL A 60 9.13 -18.83 -3.97
C VAL A 60 10.60 -18.97 -3.59
N SER A 61 10.94 -19.56 -2.44
CA SER A 61 12.32 -19.52 -1.92
C SER A 61 13.39 -19.92 -2.97
N PRO A 62 14.60 -19.32 -2.97
CA PRO A 62 15.68 -19.72 -3.89
C PRO A 62 15.94 -21.23 -3.88
N PHE A 63 15.84 -21.85 -2.71
CA PHE A 63 15.97 -23.29 -2.53
C PHE A 63 14.87 -24.08 -3.25
N SER A 64 13.63 -23.63 -3.17
CA SER A 64 12.49 -24.22 -3.89
C SER A 64 12.60 -24.04 -5.41
N VAL A 65 13.23 -22.96 -5.88
CA VAL A 65 13.54 -22.76 -7.30
C VAL A 65 14.65 -23.72 -7.76
N LEU A 66 15.68 -23.90 -6.93
CA LEU A 66 16.86 -24.72 -7.26
C LEU A 66 16.62 -26.24 -7.18
N GLN A 67 15.66 -26.71 -6.39
CA GLN A 67 15.35 -28.15 -6.23
C GLN A 67 14.31 -28.71 -7.23
N ARG A 68 13.94 -27.94 -8.25
CA ARG A 68 12.83 -28.27 -9.17
C ARG A 68 13.13 -29.49 -10.05
N GLN A 69 12.17 -30.41 -10.19
CA GLN A 69 12.24 -31.46 -11.21
C GLN A 69 11.59 -31.02 -12.54
N PRO A 70 12.10 -31.49 -13.70
CA PRO A 70 11.46 -31.23 -15.00
C PRO A 70 10.00 -31.70 -14.99
N GLY A 71 9.05 -30.76 -15.16
CA GLY A 71 7.61 -31.05 -15.19
C GLY A 71 6.82 -30.68 -13.93
N GLU A 72 7.46 -30.28 -12.83
CA GLU A 72 6.75 -29.77 -11.65
C GLU A 72 6.22 -28.34 -11.88
N SER A 73 4.90 -28.15 -11.73
CA SER A 73 4.24 -26.84 -11.76
C SER A 73 4.33 -26.14 -10.40
N ALA A 74 5.51 -25.61 -10.08
CA ALA A 74 5.68 -24.55 -9.09
C ALA A 74 6.11 -23.28 -9.84
N PHE A 75 5.38 -22.18 -9.62
CA PHE A 75 5.45 -20.96 -10.42
C PHE A 75 6.30 -19.88 -9.71
N PRO A 76 7.61 -19.76 -9.96
CA PRO A 76 8.31 -18.52 -9.65
C PRO A 76 7.82 -17.46 -10.64
N TRP A 77 7.12 -16.43 -10.14
CA TRP A 77 6.55 -15.42 -11.02
C TRP A 77 7.48 -14.22 -11.18
N MET A 78 8.13 -13.73 -10.12
CA MET A 78 8.88 -12.48 -10.16
C MET A 78 10.16 -12.50 -9.32
N GLU A 79 11.26 -12.04 -9.91
CA GLU A 79 12.54 -11.72 -9.24
C GLU A 79 12.58 -10.21 -8.98
N VAL A 80 12.86 -9.81 -7.73
CA VAL A 80 13.03 -8.39 -7.36
C VAL A 80 14.49 -8.13 -7.00
N ASN A 81 15.13 -7.24 -7.76
CA ASN A 81 16.56 -6.92 -7.61
C ASN A 81 16.77 -5.55 -6.97
N GLY A 82 17.48 -5.49 -5.84
CA GLY A 82 17.87 -4.24 -5.19
C GLY A 82 16.71 -3.47 -4.54
N GLU A 83 17.01 -2.33 -3.90
CA GLU A 83 16.00 -1.51 -3.24
C GLU A 83 15.18 -0.64 -4.20
N ARG A 84 15.70 -0.30 -5.39
CA ARG A 84 15.00 0.51 -6.42
C ARG A 84 14.91 -0.19 -7.78
N GLY A 85 15.37 -1.43 -7.85
CA GLY A 85 15.77 -2.01 -9.13
C GLY A 85 14.60 -2.53 -9.94
N THR A 86 14.67 -3.80 -10.32
CA THR A 86 13.82 -4.34 -11.37
C THR A 86 13.03 -5.53 -10.88
N VAL A 87 11.80 -5.63 -11.37
CA VAL A 87 10.98 -6.82 -11.23
C VAL A 87 10.97 -7.57 -12.56
N ARG A 88 11.36 -8.84 -12.58
CA ARG A 88 11.41 -9.66 -13.80
C ARG A 88 10.51 -10.88 -13.71
N HIS A 89 9.74 -11.14 -14.76
CA HIS A 89 8.95 -12.37 -14.86
C HIS A 89 9.85 -13.61 -15.10
N LEU A 90 9.74 -14.63 -14.25
CA LEU A 90 10.63 -15.82 -14.28
C LEU A 90 10.12 -16.99 -15.14
N LEU A 91 8.87 -16.97 -15.58
CA LEU A 91 8.31 -17.96 -16.51
C LEU A 91 7.47 -17.30 -17.61
N GLY A 92 7.45 -17.95 -18.77
CA GLY A 92 6.59 -17.63 -19.90
C GLY A 92 5.13 -17.92 -19.58
N VAL A 93 4.49 -17.00 -18.85
CA VAL A 93 3.04 -16.86 -18.87
C VAL A 93 2.66 -16.55 -20.32
N ASP A 94 1.62 -17.19 -20.85
CA ASP A 94 1.13 -16.82 -22.19
C ASP A 94 0.87 -15.31 -22.22
N SER A 95 1.19 -14.62 -23.31
CA SER A 95 1.02 -13.16 -23.44
C SER A 95 -0.44 -12.71 -23.32
N SER A 96 -1.37 -13.66 -23.33
CA SER A 96 -2.81 -13.49 -23.18
C SER A 96 -3.30 -13.60 -21.72
N GLU A 97 -2.48 -14.10 -20.79
CA GLU A 97 -2.88 -14.33 -19.39
C GLU A 97 -2.19 -13.35 -18.46
N ALA A 98 -2.96 -12.42 -17.91
CA ALA A 98 -2.46 -11.53 -16.87
C ALA A 98 -2.29 -12.29 -15.54
N PRO A 99 -1.21 -12.04 -14.76
CA PRO A 99 -1.10 -12.65 -13.45
C PRO A 99 -2.30 -12.27 -12.57
N PRO A 100 -2.74 -13.16 -11.67
CA PRO A 100 -3.83 -12.85 -10.76
C PRO A 100 -3.54 -11.56 -9.97
N ARG A 101 -4.56 -10.74 -9.74
CA ARG A 101 -4.46 -9.49 -8.94
C ARG A 101 -3.79 -9.69 -7.57
N SER A 102 -3.94 -10.87 -6.98
CA SER A 102 -3.27 -11.26 -5.73
C SER A 102 -1.75 -11.33 -5.85
N LEU A 103 -1.22 -11.75 -7.01
CA LEU A 103 0.21 -11.75 -7.26
C LEU A 103 0.75 -10.32 -7.34
N TRP A 104 0.10 -9.44 -8.09
CA TRP A 104 0.50 -8.03 -8.18
C TRP A 104 0.46 -7.33 -6.82
N PHE A 105 -0.52 -7.66 -5.98
CA PHE A 105 -0.58 -7.20 -4.60
C PHE A 105 0.67 -7.61 -3.81
N ASN A 106 1.05 -8.88 -3.90
CA ASN A 106 2.21 -9.40 -3.18
C ASN A 106 3.53 -8.79 -3.67
N VAL A 107 3.64 -8.51 -4.97
CA VAL A 107 4.83 -7.84 -5.54
C VAL A 107 4.89 -6.37 -5.15
N ALA A 108 3.77 -5.67 -5.15
CA ALA A 108 3.71 -4.32 -4.62
C ALA A 108 4.12 -4.27 -3.16
N LEU A 109 3.60 -5.20 -2.34
CA LEU A 109 3.96 -5.33 -0.93
C LEU A 109 5.48 -5.54 -0.78
N LEU A 110 6.05 -6.51 -1.49
CA LEU A 110 7.48 -6.79 -1.44
C LEU A 110 8.32 -5.56 -1.86
N CYS A 111 7.99 -4.96 -2.99
CA CYS A 111 8.71 -3.78 -3.50
C CYS A 111 8.60 -2.61 -2.52
N LEU A 112 7.44 -2.37 -1.89
CA LEU A 112 7.28 -1.35 -0.86
C LEU A 112 8.15 -1.64 0.36
N LEU A 113 8.13 -2.86 0.89
CA LEU A 113 8.97 -3.24 2.04
C LEU A 113 10.46 -3.10 1.76
N LEU A 114 10.91 -3.39 0.52
CA LEU A 114 12.29 -3.15 0.09
C LEU A 114 12.64 -1.67 -0.03
N ARG A 115 11.66 -0.78 -0.20
CA ARG A 115 11.82 0.69 -0.18
C ARG A 115 11.71 1.27 1.24
N GLY A 116 11.56 0.44 2.27
CA GLY A 116 11.20 0.90 3.62
C GLY A 116 9.79 1.47 3.71
N GLY A 117 8.92 1.16 2.73
CA GLY A 117 7.54 1.60 2.68
C GLY A 117 6.55 0.54 3.16
N LEU A 118 5.28 0.92 3.17
CA LEU A 118 4.16 0.11 3.64
C LEU A 118 3.00 0.18 2.66
N LEU A 119 2.20 -0.89 2.65
CA LEU A 119 0.87 -0.91 2.09
C LEU A 119 -0.12 -1.00 3.25
N ILE A 120 -1.01 -0.02 3.39
CA ILE A 120 -1.84 0.19 4.58
C ILE A 120 -3.32 0.09 4.21
N HIS A 121 -4.10 -0.63 5.03
CA HIS A 121 -5.56 -0.62 4.95
C HIS A 121 -6.11 0.71 5.47
N SER A 122 -6.37 1.63 4.55
CA SER A 122 -6.74 3.02 4.85
C SER A 122 -7.44 3.64 3.64
N ALA A 123 -8.15 4.73 3.86
CA ALA A 123 -8.38 5.70 2.79
C ALA A 123 -7.25 6.75 2.81
N GLY A 124 -6.95 7.35 1.67
CA GLY A 124 -5.95 8.40 1.54
C GLY A 124 -6.54 9.57 0.77
N ALA A 125 -6.32 10.80 1.23
CA ALA A 125 -6.74 11.99 0.50
C ALA A 125 -5.65 13.05 0.46
N GLU A 126 -5.63 13.81 -0.63
CA GLU A 126 -4.82 15.02 -0.77
C GLU A 126 -5.71 16.24 -0.56
N ILE A 127 -5.34 17.09 0.40
CA ILE A 127 -6.04 18.33 0.71
C ILE A 127 -4.99 19.44 0.80
N SER A 128 -5.16 20.50 0.01
CA SER A 128 -4.22 21.64 -0.01
C SER A 128 -2.75 21.22 -0.20
N GLY A 129 -2.51 20.23 -1.07
CA GLY A 129 -1.17 19.68 -1.36
C GLY A 129 -0.59 18.77 -0.26
N LYS A 130 -1.34 18.48 0.81
CA LYS A 130 -0.94 17.63 1.93
C LYS A 130 -1.71 16.30 1.88
N GLY A 131 -1.01 15.20 2.07
CA GLY A 131 -1.57 13.86 2.10
C GLY A 131 -1.94 13.40 3.51
N PHE A 132 -3.08 12.74 3.65
CA PHE A 132 -3.57 12.18 4.90
C PHE A 132 -4.03 10.75 4.71
N LEU A 133 -3.66 9.86 5.63
CA LEU A 133 -4.20 8.51 5.71
C LEU A 133 -5.29 8.45 6.78
N PHE A 134 -6.50 8.08 6.38
CA PHE A 134 -7.62 7.84 7.28
C PHE A 134 -7.67 6.37 7.69
N LEU A 135 -7.41 6.14 8.98
CA LEU A 135 -7.16 4.85 9.59
C LEU A 135 -8.31 4.44 10.51
N GLY A 136 -8.48 3.14 10.67
CA GLY A 136 -9.38 2.56 11.66
C GLY A 136 -9.94 1.22 11.20
N GLU A 137 -10.60 0.52 12.11
CA GLU A 137 -11.12 -0.82 11.86
C GLU A 137 -12.15 -0.84 10.72
N SER A 138 -12.38 -2.02 10.15
CA SER A 138 -13.45 -2.19 9.17
C SER A 138 -14.80 -1.84 9.82
N GLY A 139 -15.62 -1.04 9.13
CA GLY A 139 -16.91 -0.57 9.65
C GLY A 139 -16.87 0.69 10.53
N ILE A 140 -15.69 1.23 10.88
CA ILE A 140 -15.61 2.47 11.69
C ILE A 140 -16.09 3.72 10.94
N GLY A 141 -16.23 3.64 9.61
CA GLY A 141 -16.74 4.73 8.78
C GLY A 141 -15.72 5.37 7.83
N LYS A 142 -14.60 4.70 7.51
CA LYS A 142 -13.64 5.17 6.49
C LYS A 142 -14.32 5.54 5.18
N SER A 143 -15.09 4.63 4.59
CA SER A 143 -15.83 4.88 3.34
C SER A 143 -16.87 5.99 3.48
N THR A 144 -17.51 6.11 4.66
CA THR A 144 -18.43 7.23 4.94
C THR A 144 -17.67 8.55 4.91
N PHE A 145 -16.54 8.65 5.60
CA PHE A 145 -15.76 9.88 5.64
C PHE A 145 -15.14 10.21 4.28
N SER A 146 -14.62 9.23 3.54
CA SER A 146 -14.16 9.42 2.16
C SER A 146 -15.27 9.97 1.26
N GLY A 147 -16.50 9.45 1.36
CA GLY A 147 -17.63 9.95 0.59
C GLY A 147 -17.99 11.40 0.93
N LEU A 148 -18.03 11.73 2.23
CA LEU A 148 -18.28 13.11 2.69
C LEU A 148 -17.18 14.06 2.21
N LEU A 149 -15.93 13.61 2.25
CA LEU A 149 -14.78 14.40 1.82
C LEU A 149 -14.76 14.60 0.30
N GLU A 150 -15.12 13.58 -0.46
CA GLU A 150 -15.24 13.65 -1.92
C GLU A 150 -16.41 14.54 -2.38
N GLU A 151 -17.52 14.55 -1.63
CA GLU A 151 -18.65 15.46 -1.87
C GLU A 151 -18.27 16.92 -1.61
N TYR A 152 -17.54 17.18 -0.53
CA TYR A 152 -17.13 18.53 -0.13
C TYR A 152 -15.93 19.06 -0.95
N LEU A 153 -14.95 18.19 -1.22
CA LEU A 153 -13.74 18.45 -2.01
C LEU A 153 -13.61 17.38 -3.10
N PRO A 154 -14.24 17.60 -4.28
CA PRO A 154 -14.14 16.67 -5.39
C PRO A 154 -12.68 16.38 -5.80
N GLU A 155 -12.39 15.13 -6.15
CA GLU A 155 -11.05 14.66 -6.56
C GLU A 155 -9.98 14.70 -5.46
N SER A 156 -10.37 14.82 -4.18
CA SER A 156 -9.45 14.82 -3.05
C SER A 156 -9.04 13.42 -2.60
N VAL A 157 -9.93 12.42 -2.65
CA VAL A 157 -9.62 11.05 -2.18
C VAL A 157 -8.75 10.33 -3.21
N VAL A 158 -7.53 9.96 -2.84
CA VAL A 158 -6.60 9.29 -3.74
C VAL A 158 -6.92 7.80 -3.88
N CYS A 159 -7.27 7.13 -2.77
CA CYS A 159 -7.72 5.74 -2.75
C CYS A 159 -8.48 5.47 -1.45
N ASP A 160 -9.43 4.53 -1.45
CA ASP A 160 -10.37 4.32 -0.34
C ASP A 160 -10.16 3.03 0.48
N GLU A 161 -9.20 2.18 0.10
CA GLU A 161 -9.05 0.83 0.69
C GLU A 161 -7.60 0.44 1.01
N ARG A 162 -6.69 0.54 0.04
CA ARG A 162 -5.25 0.30 0.23
C ARG A 162 -4.47 1.51 -0.28
N VAL A 163 -3.74 2.15 0.61
CA VAL A 163 -2.85 3.25 0.24
C VAL A 163 -1.42 2.80 0.50
N SER A 164 -0.54 3.11 -0.43
CA SER A 164 0.89 2.88 -0.24
C SER A 164 1.51 4.14 0.36
N CYS A 165 2.51 3.97 1.22
CA CYS A 165 3.38 5.06 1.64
C CYS A 165 4.83 4.58 1.70
N ARG A 166 5.77 5.47 1.42
CA ARG A 166 7.20 5.15 1.49
C ARG A 166 8.03 6.39 1.80
N PRO A 167 9.23 6.23 2.37
CA PRO A 167 10.13 7.35 2.57
C PRO A 167 10.65 7.88 1.22
N VAL A 168 10.89 9.19 1.20
CA VAL A 168 11.54 9.98 0.16
C VAL A 168 12.49 10.97 0.82
N GLU A 169 13.31 11.66 0.02
CA GLU A 169 14.09 12.78 0.56
C GLU A 169 13.12 13.86 1.08
N GLY A 170 13.28 14.27 2.35
CA GLY A 170 12.43 15.26 2.99
C GLY A 170 11.15 14.73 3.64
N GLY A 171 10.94 13.41 3.74
CA GLY A 171 9.84 12.84 4.52
C GLY A 171 9.20 11.61 3.89
N TRP A 172 7.88 11.49 4.04
CA TRP A 172 7.11 10.39 3.49
C TRP A 172 6.19 10.85 2.37
N ILE A 173 5.96 9.98 1.40
CA ILE A 173 4.97 10.19 0.35
C ILE A 173 3.93 9.08 0.41
N MET A 174 2.65 9.43 0.24
CA MET A 174 1.58 8.46 0.01
C MET A 174 1.23 8.40 -1.47
N SER A 175 0.79 7.24 -1.95
CA SER A 175 0.34 7.04 -3.33
C SER A 175 -0.91 6.17 -3.38
N GLY A 176 -1.83 6.52 -4.26
CA GLY A 176 -2.96 5.67 -4.61
C GLY A 176 -2.52 4.33 -5.17
N THR A 177 -3.39 3.33 -5.05
CA THR A 177 -3.11 1.97 -5.51
C THR A 177 -4.30 1.42 -6.30
N PRO A 178 -4.13 0.37 -7.11
CA PRO A 178 -5.23 -0.25 -7.84
C PRO A 178 -6.13 -1.12 -6.94
N TRP A 179 -5.91 -1.15 -5.62
CA TRP A 179 -6.74 -1.90 -4.67
C TRP A 179 -7.68 -0.94 -3.93
N PHE A 180 -8.85 -0.76 -4.51
CA PHE A 180 -9.96 0.07 -4.03
C PHE A 180 -11.12 -0.78 -3.47
N SER A 181 -12.02 -0.14 -2.71
CA SER A 181 -13.22 -0.77 -2.15
C SER A 181 -14.39 -0.73 -3.15
N SER A 182 -15.61 -1.07 -2.72
CA SER A 182 -16.81 -0.92 -3.56
C SER A 182 -17.15 0.53 -3.95
N ALA A 183 -16.48 1.54 -3.38
CA ALA A 183 -16.63 2.92 -3.83
C ALA A 183 -15.76 3.26 -5.06
N GLU A 184 -14.91 2.33 -5.51
CA GLU A 184 -14.17 2.41 -6.78
C GLU A 184 -13.25 3.65 -6.94
N ILE A 185 -12.80 4.22 -5.81
CA ILE A 185 -11.90 5.38 -5.84
C ILE A 185 -10.44 4.90 -5.90
N SER A 186 -9.79 5.13 -7.04
CA SER A 186 -8.37 4.86 -7.24
C SER A 186 -7.77 5.82 -8.25
N ARG A 187 -6.86 6.67 -7.78
CA ARG A 187 -6.22 7.72 -8.58
C ARG A 187 -4.69 7.56 -8.53
N ARG A 188 -4.02 7.65 -9.69
CA ARG A 188 -2.55 7.67 -9.79
C ARG A 188 -2.00 9.02 -9.35
N ARG A 189 -2.20 9.35 -8.08
CA ARG A 189 -1.72 10.57 -7.46
C ARG A 189 -0.87 10.25 -6.25
N THR A 190 0.11 11.10 -6.02
CA THR A 190 0.98 11.08 -4.85
C THR A 190 0.87 12.39 -4.10
N ALA A 191 1.01 12.37 -2.78
CA ALA A 191 1.09 13.57 -1.96
C ALA A 191 2.10 13.37 -0.81
N PRO A 192 2.84 14.42 -0.41
CA PRO A 192 3.62 14.41 0.83
C PRO A 192 2.73 14.03 2.01
N LEU A 193 3.10 13.00 2.75
CA LEU A 193 2.28 12.47 3.83
C LEU A 193 2.45 13.37 5.07
N ALA A 194 1.41 14.13 5.39
CA ALA A 194 1.39 15.12 6.45
C ALA A 194 0.70 14.63 7.74
N GLY A 195 -0.08 13.54 7.67
CA GLY A 195 -0.73 13.04 8.88
C GLY A 195 -1.36 11.65 8.77
N LEU A 196 -1.34 10.95 9.90
CA LEU A 196 -2.02 9.67 10.13
C LEU A 196 -3.26 9.94 10.98
N VAL A 197 -4.46 9.81 10.42
CA VAL A 197 -5.70 10.25 11.05
C VAL A 197 -6.56 9.04 11.40
N PHE A 198 -6.63 8.69 12.67
CA PHE A 198 -7.48 7.61 13.14
C PHE A 198 -8.90 8.10 13.37
N LEU A 199 -9.85 7.51 12.65
CA LEU A 199 -11.25 7.86 12.70
C LEU A 199 -11.96 7.21 13.90
N GLU A 200 -12.83 7.98 14.53
CA GLU A 200 -13.71 7.54 15.60
C GLU A 200 -15.07 8.22 15.45
N GLN A 201 -16.17 7.48 15.58
CA GLN A 201 -17.50 8.09 15.45
C GLN A 201 -17.86 8.84 16.73
N SER A 202 -18.35 10.08 16.57
CA SER A 202 -18.76 10.95 17.66
C SER A 202 -19.97 11.79 17.27
N LYS A 203 -20.56 12.48 18.25
CA LYS A 203 -21.59 13.50 18.02
C LYS A 203 -21.00 14.87 17.65
N GLU A 204 -19.73 15.07 17.98
CA GLU A 204 -19.01 16.34 17.77
C GLU A 204 -17.70 16.07 17.04
N ASN A 205 -17.31 17.02 16.18
CA ASN A 205 -16.07 16.98 15.44
C ASN A 205 -14.93 17.49 16.33
N ASN A 206 -13.89 16.67 16.52
CA ASN A 206 -12.71 17.05 17.27
C ASN A 206 -11.47 16.30 16.75
N ILE A 207 -10.38 17.04 16.54
CA ILE A 207 -9.08 16.46 16.19
C ILE A 207 -8.12 16.70 17.35
N ARG A 208 -7.49 15.63 17.83
CA ARG A 208 -6.39 15.69 18.80
C ARG A 208 -5.17 14.96 18.28
N GLN A 209 -3.98 15.49 18.53
CA GLN A 209 -2.74 14.75 18.29
C GLN A 209 -2.64 13.57 19.27
N ILE A 210 -2.08 12.46 18.80
CA ILE A 210 -1.82 11.26 19.61
C ILE A 210 -0.34 10.90 19.54
N THR A 211 0.14 10.22 20.57
CA THR A 211 1.54 9.76 20.61
C THR A 211 1.77 8.56 19.69
N SER A 212 3.02 8.34 19.26
CA SER A 212 3.40 7.13 18.51
C SER A 212 3.07 5.85 19.28
N ALA A 213 3.15 5.89 20.62
CA ALA A 213 2.75 4.79 21.50
C ALA A 213 1.23 4.49 21.45
N GLU A 214 0.38 5.51 21.32
CA GLU A 214 -1.06 5.33 21.10
C GLU A 214 -1.36 4.84 19.67
N ALA A 215 -0.59 5.29 18.68
CA ALA A 215 -0.81 4.99 17.27
C ALA A 215 -0.36 3.57 16.87
N LEU A 216 0.78 3.11 17.39
CA LEU A 216 1.39 1.82 17.04
C LEU A 216 0.43 0.63 17.13
N PRO A 217 -0.25 0.35 18.26
CA PRO A 217 -1.15 -0.80 18.34
C PRO A 217 -2.37 -0.69 17.42
N ARG A 218 -2.74 0.53 17.01
CA ARG A 218 -3.86 0.79 16.08
C ARG A 218 -3.42 0.65 14.62
N MET A 219 -2.16 0.93 14.29
CA MET A 219 -1.61 0.77 12.94
C MET A 219 -1.18 -0.66 12.61
N LEU A 220 -0.60 -1.37 13.59
CA LEU A 220 -0.06 -2.71 13.38
C LEU A 220 -1.04 -3.68 12.69
N PRO A 221 -2.34 -3.74 13.01
CA PRO A 221 -3.28 -4.61 12.30
C PRO A 221 -3.68 -4.11 10.90
N LEU A 222 -3.32 -2.87 10.54
CA LEU A 222 -3.70 -2.24 9.26
C LEU A 222 -2.61 -2.39 8.19
N ILE A 223 -1.35 -2.61 8.58
CA ILE A 223 -0.26 -2.81 7.63
C ILE A 223 -0.37 -4.20 6.98
N SER A 224 -0.14 -4.28 5.67
CA SER A 224 0.02 -5.54 4.97
C SER A 224 1.45 -6.03 5.14
N VAL A 225 1.64 -7.20 5.73
CA VAL A 225 2.93 -7.86 5.96
C VAL A 225 2.72 -9.37 5.97
N ASP A 226 3.67 -10.13 5.43
CA ASP A 226 3.74 -11.57 5.66
C ASP A 226 4.40 -11.85 7.02
N TRP A 227 3.57 -12.08 8.04
CA TRP A 227 4.02 -12.36 9.42
C TRP A 227 4.73 -13.71 9.57
N GLN A 228 4.66 -14.60 8.58
CA GLN A 228 5.37 -15.89 8.61
C GLN A 228 6.80 -15.75 8.09
N ASN A 229 7.07 -14.70 7.32
CA ASN A 229 8.40 -14.39 6.80
C ASN A 229 9.09 -13.37 7.72
N LYS A 230 10.04 -13.84 8.52
CA LYS A 230 10.77 -13.00 9.50
C LYS A 230 11.39 -11.76 8.86
N GLU A 231 12.02 -11.90 7.68
CA GLU A 231 12.67 -10.76 7.02
C GLU A 231 11.65 -9.69 6.62
N LEU A 232 10.54 -10.11 5.99
CA LEU A 232 9.50 -9.17 5.56
C LEU A 232 8.78 -8.54 6.76
N SER A 233 8.57 -9.31 7.83
CA SER A 233 8.00 -8.77 9.07
C SER A 233 8.91 -7.76 9.74
N ASP A 234 10.21 -8.03 9.82
CA ASP A 234 11.18 -7.09 10.41
C ASP A 234 11.22 -5.79 9.58
N ARG A 235 11.23 -5.88 8.24
CA ARG A 235 11.14 -4.70 7.36
C ARG A 235 9.86 -3.90 7.58
N GLY A 236 8.72 -4.58 7.69
CA GLY A 236 7.43 -3.93 7.93
C GLY A 236 7.35 -3.23 9.29
N ILE A 237 7.89 -3.86 10.34
CA ILE A 237 7.95 -3.26 11.68
C ILE A 237 8.88 -2.04 11.68
N ASN A 238 10.07 -2.15 11.08
CA ASN A 238 11.01 -1.02 11.02
C ASN A 238 10.43 0.16 10.21
N ALA A 239 9.76 -0.12 9.09
CA ALA A 239 9.09 0.91 8.29
C ALA A 239 7.94 1.57 9.06
N LEU A 240 7.20 0.82 9.88
CA LEU A 240 6.13 1.37 10.72
C LEU A 240 6.69 2.27 11.83
N ASP A 241 7.79 1.86 12.46
CA ASP A 241 8.47 2.66 13.49
C ASP A 241 9.01 3.99 12.93
N ASP A 242 9.65 3.94 11.76
CA ASP A 242 10.13 5.15 11.05
C ASP A 242 8.97 6.07 10.62
N LEU A 243 7.88 5.49 10.10
CA LEU A 243 6.68 6.24 9.73
C LEU A 243 6.07 6.96 10.95
N LEU A 244 5.91 6.25 12.07
CA LEU A 244 5.33 6.79 13.31
C LEU A 244 6.23 7.79 14.03
N SER A 245 7.53 7.76 13.75
CA SER A 245 8.50 8.74 14.25
C SER A 245 8.57 9.99 13.38
N SER A 246 8.23 9.87 12.10
CA SER A 246 8.36 10.94 11.10
C SER A 246 7.06 11.67 10.79
N VAL A 247 5.91 10.99 10.88
CA VAL A 247 4.61 11.54 10.48
C VAL A 247 3.72 11.68 11.71
N PRO A 248 3.15 12.87 11.97
CA PRO A 248 2.29 13.08 13.13
C PRO A 248 0.98 12.27 13.01
N ALA A 249 0.54 11.74 14.15
CA ALA A 249 -0.68 10.98 14.27
C ALA A 249 -1.76 11.77 15.02
N PHE A 250 -3.01 11.62 14.59
CA PHE A 250 -4.17 12.32 15.14
C PHE A 250 -5.34 11.36 15.32
N ASN A 251 -6.16 11.59 16.34
CA ASN A 251 -7.47 11.00 16.45
C ASN A 251 -8.50 12.03 15.99
N PHE A 252 -9.31 11.66 15.00
CA PHE A 252 -10.43 12.46 14.53
C PHE A 252 -11.74 11.80 14.94
N SER A 253 -12.33 12.36 15.99
CA SER A 253 -13.70 12.05 16.39
C SER A 253 -14.64 12.84 15.49
N PHE A 254 -15.50 12.19 14.72
CA PHE A 254 -16.30 12.84 13.68
C PHE A 254 -17.78 12.47 13.73
N GLN A 255 -18.62 13.46 13.42
CA GLN A 255 -20.03 13.27 13.15
C GLN A 255 -20.22 12.81 11.71
N LYS A 256 -21.11 11.84 11.45
CA LYS A 256 -21.44 11.38 10.09
C LYS A 256 -22.32 12.38 9.34
N SER A 257 -21.81 13.57 9.07
CA SER A 257 -22.47 14.63 8.30
C SER A 257 -21.43 15.45 7.53
N SER A 258 -21.87 16.28 6.58
CA SER A 258 -20.99 17.15 5.78
C SER A 258 -20.05 18.01 6.64
N SER A 259 -20.52 18.40 7.84
CA SER A 259 -19.73 19.17 8.81
C SER A 259 -18.38 18.55 9.16
N ALA A 260 -18.23 17.22 9.07
CA ALA A 260 -16.95 16.56 9.35
C ALA A 260 -15.91 16.83 8.26
N ALA A 261 -16.32 16.85 6.99
CA ALA A 261 -15.42 17.15 5.86
C ALA A 261 -15.02 18.63 5.87
N GLU A 262 -15.98 19.53 6.12
CA GLU A 262 -15.75 20.96 6.34
C GLU A 262 -14.75 21.20 7.46
N TYR A 263 -15.01 20.62 8.65
CA TYR A 263 -14.15 20.76 9.82
C TYR A 263 -12.72 20.25 9.56
N PHE A 264 -12.58 19.09 8.91
CA PHE A 264 -11.26 18.54 8.60
C PHE A 264 -10.49 19.43 7.62
N ALA A 265 -11.16 19.92 6.56
CA ALA A 265 -10.53 20.81 5.58
C ALA A 265 -10.07 22.14 6.21
N GLU A 266 -10.89 22.75 7.07
CA GLU A 266 -10.52 23.96 7.82
C GLU A 266 -9.34 23.71 8.76
N TRP A 267 -9.32 22.57 9.45
CA TRP A 267 -8.22 22.17 10.31
C TRP A 267 -6.90 22.02 9.53
N VAL A 268 -6.93 21.44 8.32
CA VAL A 268 -5.75 21.32 7.44
C VAL A 268 -5.19 22.68 7.04
N ASN A 269 -6.07 23.66 6.78
CA ASN A 269 -5.69 25.00 6.35
C ASN A 269 -5.16 25.90 7.49
N THR A 270 -5.60 25.65 8.73
CA THR A 270 -5.21 26.44 9.91
C THR A 270 -4.02 25.85 10.66
N SER A 271 -3.70 24.57 10.45
CA SER A 271 -2.58 23.91 11.09
C SER A 271 -1.26 24.27 10.43
N GLU A 272 -0.64 25.36 10.91
CA GLU A 272 0.73 25.77 10.54
C GLU A 272 1.77 24.67 10.85
N ASN A 273 1.48 23.80 11.84
CA ASN A 273 2.36 22.72 12.32
C ASN A 273 2.33 21.43 11.48
N LEU A 274 1.57 21.36 10.39
CA LEU A 274 1.56 20.18 9.48
C LEU A 274 2.70 20.24 8.43
N LEU A 275 3.64 21.16 8.59
CA LEU A 275 4.85 21.28 7.78
C LEU A 275 6.02 20.81 8.65
N CYS A 276 6.49 19.59 8.42
CA CYS A 276 7.86 19.18 8.74
C CYS A 276 8.71 19.39 7.49
#